data_AF-A0A6L9YXP8-F1
#
_entry.id   AF-A0A6L9YXP8-F1
#
_cell.length_a   1.000
_cell.length_b   1.000
_cell.length_c   1.000
_cell.angle_alpha   90.00
_cell.angle_beta   90.00
_cell.angle_gamma   90.00
#
_symmetry.space_group_name_H-M   'P 1'
#
loop_
_entity.id
_entity.type
_entity.pdbx_description
1 polymer ?
#
loop_
_entity_poly.entity_id
_entity_poly.type
_entity_poly.pdbx_seq_one_letter_code
_entity_poly.pdbx_strand_id
1 'polypeptide(L)' 'ACRSAIRNGIPLSLSQMQQLLDQWKKTRNPRTCPHGRPIYLSLKESALSRFFRRHWVIGKSHGI' A
#
# COMPACT_ATOMS: atom_id res chain seq x y z
N ALA A 1 20.82 -4.52 2.03
CA ALA A 1 19.40 -4.13 1.88
C ALA A 1 18.80 -3.61 3.18
N CYS A 2 18.70 -4.41 4.26
CA CYS A 2 17.99 -3.98 5.47
C CYS A 2 18.59 -2.77 6.19
N ARG A 3 19.92 -2.75 6.37
CA ARG A 3 20.62 -1.69 7.14
C ARG A 3 20.58 -0.33 6.45
N SER A 4 20.52 -0.32 5.11
CA SER A 4 20.53 0.85 4.24
C SER A 4 19.12 1.31 3.81
N ALA A 5 18.07 0.60 4.22
CA ALA A 5 16.70 0.97 3.89
C ALA A 5 16.25 2.22 4.66
N ILE A 6 15.29 2.94 4.08
CA ILE A 6 14.54 3.99 4.79
C ILE A 6 13.93 3.38 6.05
N ARG A 7 14.06 4.08 7.19
CA ARG A 7 13.59 3.63 8.50
C ARG A 7 12.28 4.32 8.85
N ASN A 8 11.52 3.68 9.74
CA ASN A 8 10.33 4.28 10.32
C ASN A 8 10.66 5.61 10.99
N GLY A 9 9.78 6.59 10.80
CA GLY A 9 9.95 7.95 11.35
C GLY A 9 10.75 8.90 10.45
N ILE A 10 11.32 8.45 9.33
CA ILE A 10 11.94 9.33 8.35
C ILE A 10 10.83 10.04 7.54
N PRO A 11 10.74 11.39 7.56
CA PRO A 11 9.81 12.11 6.72
C PRO A 11 10.16 11.97 5.23
N LEU A 12 9.14 11.89 4.39
CA LEU A 12 9.29 11.84 2.94
C LEU A 12 8.43 12.92 2.30
N SER A 13 8.92 13.51 1.21
CA SER A 13 8.07 14.32 0.32
C SER A 13 7.10 13.42 -0.43
N LEU A 14 6.01 13.99 -0.96
CA LEU A 14 5.07 13.25 -1.82
C LEU A 14 5.76 12.64 -3.04
N SER A 15 6.74 13.34 -3.64
CA SER A 15 7.50 12.83 -4.77
C SER A 15 8.35 11.60 -4.40
N GLN A 16 9.01 11.62 -3.24
CA GLN A 16 9.78 10.48 -2.74
C GLN A 16 8.87 9.28 -2.45
N MET A 17 7.71 9.52 -1.84
CA MET A 17 6.71 8.46 -1.60
C MET A 17 6.25 7.82 -2.91
N GLN A 18 5.93 8.62 -3.92
CA GLN A 18 5.50 8.12 -5.23
C GLN A 18 6.60 7.31 -5.92
N GLN A 19 7.85 7.81 -5.90
CA GLN A 19 9.00 7.08 -6.45
C GLN A 19 9.21 5.72 -5.79
N LEU A 20 9.06 5.63 -4.46
CA LEU A 20 9.14 4.35 -3.74
C LEU A 20 8.06 3.37 -4.20
N LEU A 21 6.82 3.83 -4.38
CA LEU A 21 5.73 2.99 -4.87
C LEU A 21 5.98 2.52 -6.31
N ASP A 22 6.47 3.40 -7.18
CA ASP A 22 6.74 3.08 -8.58
C ASP A 22 7.90 2.08 -8.73
N GLN A 23 8.94 2.21 -7.90
CA GLN A 23 10.03 1.23 -7.84
C GLN A 23 9.55 -0.10 -7.26
N TRP A 24 8.77 -0.07 -6.18
CA TRP A 24 8.24 -1.26 -5.53
C TRP A 24 7.40 -2.11 -6.48
N LYS A 25 6.51 -1.49 -7.27
CA LYS A 25 5.68 -2.17 -8.28
C LYS A 25 6.49 -2.93 -9.34
N LYS A 26 7.74 -2.53 -9.58
CA LYS A 26 8.65 -3.17 -10.55
C LYS A 26 9.47 -4.32 -9.95
N THR A 27 9.40 -4.54 -8.64
CA THR A 27 10.18 -5.60 -7.98
C THR A 27 9.63 -6.98 -8.30
N ARG A 28 10.52 -7.98 -8.38
CA ARG A 28 10.14 -9.37 -8.68
C ARG A 28 9.26 -10.01 -7.60
N ASN A 29 9.45 -9.64 -6.33
CA ASN A 29 8.65 -10.15 -5.21
C ASN A 29 8.15 -8.99 -4.33
N PRO A 30 7.02 -8.35 -4.69
CA PRO A 30 6.54 -7.15 -4.02
C PRO A 30 5.77 -7.43 -2.72
N ARG A 31 5.49 -8.70 -2.38
CA ARG A 31 4.64 -9.03 -1.22
C ARG A 31 5.39 -9.13 0.10
N THR A 32 6.64 -9.57 0.05
CA THR A 32 7.45 -9.85 1.24
C THR A 32 8.85 -9.28 1.11
N CYS A 33 9.38 -8.75 2.20
CA CYS A 33 10.79 -8.38 2.28
C CYS A 33 11.67 -9.64 2.25
N PRO A 34 13.00 -9.54 2.02
CA PRO A 34 13.89 -10.71 1.95
C PRO A 34 13.98 -11.53 3.26
N HIS A 35 13.42 -11.05 4.37
CA HIS A 35 13.33 -11.78 5.64
C HIS A 35 11.92 -12.36 5.89
N GLY A 36 11.00 -12.27 4.92
CA GLY A 36 9.64 -12.82 5.03
C GLY A 36 8.59 -11.90 5.64
N ARG A 37 8.92 -10.66 6.03
CA ARG A 37 7.91 -9.72 6.55
C ARG A 37 7.02 -9.18 5.42
N PRO A 38 5.70 -9.08 5.60
CA PRO A 38 4.82 -8.48 4.60
C PRO A 38 5.18 -7.00 4.38
N ILE A 39 5.18 -6.56 3.12
CA ILE A 39 5.52 -5.17 2.75
C ILE A 39 4.31 -4.24 2.93
N TYR A 40 3.10 -4.75 2.71
CA TYR A 40 1.87 -3.97 2.82
C TYR A 40 0.75 -4.80 3.45
N LEU A 41 -0.21 -4.10 4.05
CA LEU A 41 -1.49 -4.66 4.44
C LEU A 41 -2.53 -4.29 3.38
N SER A 42 -3.10 -5.28 2.70
CA SER A 42 -4.17 -5.04 1.73
C SER A 42 -5.49 -4.78 2.46
N LEU A 43 -6.03 -3.57 2.33
CA LEU A 43 -7.39 -3.28 2.79
C LEU A 43 -8.35 -3.38 1.60
N LYS A 44 -9.05 -4.52 1.48
CA LYS A 44 -10.06 -4.71 0.43
C LYS A 44 -11.24 -3.75 0.65
N GLU A 45 -11.88 -3.33 -0.43
CA GLU A 45 -13.05 -2.45 -0.38
C GLU A 45 -14.17 -3.00 0.50
N SER A 46 -14.47 -4.29 0.41
CA SER A 46 -15.47 -4.95 1.26
C SER A 46 -15.10 -4.92 2.75
N ALA A 47 -13.81 -4.99 3.08
CA ALA A 47 -13.35 -4.85 4.45
C ALA A 47 -13.50 -3.41 4.92
N LEU A 48 -13.11 -2.43 4.09
CA LEU A 48 -13.29 -1.00 4.35
C LEU A 48 -14.78 -0.65 4.54
N SER A 49 -15.65 -1.12 3.64
CA SER A 49 -17.09 -0.86 3.69
C SER A 49 -17.70 -1.42 4.97
N ARG A 50 -17.29 -2.63 5.39
CA ARG A 50 -17.70 -3.23 6.65
C ARG A 50 -17.25 -2.41 7.87
N PHE A 51 -16.02 -1.89 7.89
CA PHE A 51 -15.54 -1.05 9.00
C PHE A 51 -16.39 0.19 9.19
N PHE A 52 -16.83 0.81 8.10
CA PHE A 52 -17.68 2.00 8.13
C PHE A 52 -19.19 1.68 8.13
N ARG A 53 -19.58 0.40 8.16
CA ARG A 53 -20.98 -0.06 8.03
C ARG A 53 -21.69 0.53 6.80
N ARG A 54 -20.96 0.59 5.68
CA ARG A 54 -21.45 1.08 4.39
C ARG A 54 -21.40 -0.03 3.34
N HIS A 55 -22.27 0.07 2.34
CA HIS A 55 -22.25 -0.78 1.15
C HIS A 55 -21.70 0.04 -0.02
N TRP A 56 -20.37 0.06 -0.14
CA TRP A 56 -19.72 0.67 -1.29
C TRP A 56 -19.55 -0.38 -2.39
N VAL A 57 -19.99 -0.04 -3.59
CA VAL A 57 -19.61 -0.72 -4.83
C VAL A 57 -18.96 0.35 -5.69
N ILE A 58 -17.63 0.33 -5.83
CA ILE A 58 -16.94 1.22 -6.76
C ILE A 58 -17.44 0.83 -8.17
N GLY A 59 -18.12 1.74 -8.85
CA GLY A 59 -18.84 1.52 -10.13
C GLY A 59 -20.38 1.54 -10.07
N LYS A 60 -21.00 1.59 -8.88
CA LYS A 60 -22.46 1.84 -8.73
C LYS A 60 -22.82 2.94 -7.73
N SER A 61 -21.89 3.28 -6.83
CA SER A 61 -22.13 4.26 -5.74
C SER A 61 -21.80 5.71 -6.11
N HIS A 62 -21.18 5.92 -7.27
CA HIS A 62 -21.03 7.21 -7.91
C HIS A 62 -21.74 7.06 -9.25
N GLY A 63 -22.73 7.89 -9.56
CA GLY A 63 -23.45 7.85 -10.84
C GLY A 63 -22.55 8.27 -12.01
N ILE A 64 -21.56 7.43 -12.32
CA ILE A 64 -20.77 7.40 -13.56
C ILE A 64 -20.73 5.95 -14.01
#